data_AF-A0A1H4RI17-F1
#
_entry.id   AF-A0A1H4RI17-F1
#
_cell.length_a   1.000
_cell.length_b   1.000
_cell.length_c   1.000
_cell.angle_alpha   90.00
_cell.angle_beta   90.00
_cell.angle_gamma   90.00
#
_symmetry.space_group_name_H-M   'P 1'
#
loop_
_entity.id
_entity.type
_entity.pdbx_description
1 polymer ?
#
loop_
_entity_poly.entity_id
_entity_poly.type
_entity_poly.pdbx_seq_one_letter_code
_entity_poly.pdbx_strand_id
1 'polypeptide(L)'
;MESIYNEQGILNNKEILRFKFSLITSKIGENKNKLLHKLGLKSYFGTDFENISIPDSKIVRLAIEEANDLYNFSLLKHCYRTYFFSAGIALSQNLKIDKEFLCTTSILHDIGLTDKHNHVCDKQCFAVHSGSFTKELALNNGVGKIRANNMKTSIDMHLNPYVNRKKFGNEAYVLSKGAAMDVIGAHSFQLSPGFIHDVHKKYPRVNFKENILKTMTLLNHKEKTRADTLFKMGFQKLASNNDLDII
;
A
#
# COMPACT_ATOMS: atom_id res chain seq x y z
N MET A 1 1.62 -9.52 16.31
CA MET A 1 2.25 -8.29 16.83
C MET A 1 1.15 -7.26 17.00
N GLU A 2 1.09 -6.54 18.12
CA GLU A 2 0.17 -5.42 18.26
C GLU A 2 0.59 -4.27 17.34
N SER A 3 -0.39 -3.52 16.83
CA SER A 3 -0.16 -2.29 16.05
C SER A 3 0.79 -1.38 16.82
N ILE A 4 1.82 -0.85 16.15
CA ILE A 4 2.72 0.13 16.79
C ILE A 4 2.06 1.50 17.01
N TYR A 5 0.84 1.67 16.49
CA TYR A 5 0.02 2.85 16.65
C TYR A 5 -1.06 2.61 17.70
N ASN A 6 -1.46 3.67 18.38
CA ASN A 6 -2.68 3.66 19.18
C ASN A 6 -3.90 3.28 18.33
N GLU A 7 -5.00 2.94 18.99
CA GLU A 7 -6.23 2.45 18.36
C GLU A 7 -6.79 3.39 17.29
N GLN A 8 -6.52 4.69 17.39
CA GLN A 8 -7.00 5.71 16.45
C GLN A 8 -5.96 6.07 15.36
N GLY A 9 -4.73 5.58 15.44
CA GLY A 9 -3.65 5.97 14.52
C GLY A 9 -3.26 7.45 14.55
N ILE A 10 -3.56 8.16 15.64
CA ILE A 10 -3.21 9.58 15.83
C ILE A 10 -1.79 9.65 16.41
N LEU A 11 -0.87 10.29 15.69
CA LEU A 11 0.53 10.37 16.10
C LEU A 11 0.75 11.46 17.15
N ASN A 12 1.59 11.18 18.14
CA ASN A 12 2.12 12.22 19.01
C ASN A 12 3.27 13.00 18.32
N ASN A 13 3.70 14.12 18.91
CA ASN A 13 4.70 14.99 18.29
C ASN A 13 6.04 14.28 18.00
N LYS A 14 6.47 13.35 18.87
CA LYS A 14 7.70 12.57 18.65
C LYS A 14 7.54 11.60 17.48
N GLU A 15 6.38 10.98 17.34
CA GLU A 15 6.05 10.08 16.24
C GLU A 15 5.94 10.83 14.90
N ILE A 16 5.33 12.01 14.87
CA ILE A 16 5.31 12.88 13.68
C ILE A 16 6.73 13.23 13.25
N LEU A 17 7.58 13.62 14.21
CA LEU A 17 8.98 13.96 13.90
C LEU A 17 9.71 12.75 13.30
N ARG A 18 9.57 11.55 13.91
CA ARG A 18 10.12 10.30 13.38
C ARG A 18 9.56 9.97 11.99
N PHE A 19 8.27 10.16 11.77
CA PHE A 19 7.63 9.94 10.47
C PHE A 19 8.21 10.85 9.39
N LYS A 20 8.37 12.15 9.67
CA LYS A 20 9.02 13.12 8.77
C LYS A 20 10.48 12.75 8.47
N PHE A 21 11.26 12.36 9.47
CA PHE A 21 12.61 11.84 9.24
C PHE A 21 12.62 10.56 8.39
N SER A 22 11.61 9.69 8.55
CA SER A 22 11.48 8.48 7.74
C SER A 22 11.18 8.79 6.27
N LEU A 23 10.45 9.87 5.95
CA LEU A 23 10.25 10.35 4.57
C LEU A 23 11.59 10.71 3.92
N ILE A 24 12.40 11.50 4.61
CA ILE A 24 13.70 11.97 4.10
C ILE A 24 14.64 10.79 3.87
N THR A 25 14.78 9.93 4.88
CA THR A 25 15.68 8.76 4.79
C THR A 25 15.20 7.75 3.74
N SER A 26 13.90 7.54 3.61
CA SER A 26 13.31 6.71 2.56
C SER A 26 13.63 7.27 1.17
N LYS A 27 13.46 8.59 0.95
CA LYS A 27 13.76 9.21 -0.35
C LYS A 27 15.23 9.14 -0.72
N ILE A 28 16.13 9.36 0.24
CA ILE A 28 17.58 9.19 0.02
C ILE A 28 17.90 7.74 -0.36
N GLY A 29 17.34 6.78 0.37
CA GLY A 29 17.52 5.35 0.09
C GLY A 29 16.97 4.95 -1.28
N GLU A 30 15.82 5.50 -1.67
CA GLU A 30 15.22 5.29 -2.99
C GLU A 30 16.13 5.83 -4.11
N ASN A 31 16.57 7.09 -4.01
CA ASN A 31 17.43 7.72 -5.01
C ASN A 31 18.76 6.99 -5.16
N LYS A 32 19.37 6.55 -4.05
CA LYS A 32 20.57 5.71 -4.07
C LYS A 32 20.32 4.40 -4.82
N ASN A 33 19.23 3.70 -4.52
CA ASN A 33 18.90 2.45 -5.19
C ASN A 33 18.60 2.64 -6.69
N LYS A 34 17.96 3.75 -7.07
CA LYS A 34 17.70 4.11 -8.47
C LYS A 34 19.00 4.38 -9.22
N LEU A 35 19.93 5.12 -8.60
CA LEU A 35 21.26 5.38 -9.18
C LEU A 35 22.06 4.09 -9.35
N LEU A 36 22.13 3.23 -8.32
CA LEU A 36 22.82 1.94 -8.40
C LEU A 36 22.22 1.05 -9.49
N HIS A 37 20.90 1.08 -9.67
CA HIS A 37 20.25 0.35 -10.76
C HIS A 37 20.63 0.89 -12.14
N LYS A 38 20.58 2.22 -12.31
CA LYS A 38 20.99 2.87 -13.57
C LYS A 38 22.45 2.60 -13.94
N LEU A 39 23.32 2.45 -12.94
CA LEU A 39 24.74 2.11 -13.12
C LEU A 39 24.99 0.60 -13.31
N GLY A 40 23.95 -0.25 -13.29
CA GLY A 40 24.09 -1.71 -13.39
C GLY A 40 24.67 -2.38 -12.13
N LEU A 41 24.85 -1.64 -11.03
CA LEU A 41 25.38 -2.13 -9.75
C LEU A 41 24.31 -2.82 -8.89
N LYS A 42 23.04 -2.67 -9.26
CA LYS A 42 21.93 -3.33 -8.59
C LYS A 42 20.89 -3.74 -9.62
N SER A 43 20.66 -5.04 -9.73
CA SER A 43 19.71 -5.57 -10.69
C SER A 43 18.40 -5.99 -10.04
N TYR A 44 17.33 -5.88 -10.82
CA TYR A 44 15.98 -6.32 -10.50
C TYR A 44 15.54 -7.21 -11.67
N PHE A 45 15.23 -8.48 -11.40
CA PHE A 45 14.94 -9.49 -12.43
C PHE A 45 13.72 -10.33 -12.05
N GLY A 46 13.21 -11.13 -12.98
CA GLY A 46 12.13 -12.10 -12.73
C GLY A 46 10.75 -11.46 -12.52
N THR A 47 10.55 -10.25 -13.04
CA THR A 47 9.28 -9.51 -12.98
C THR A 47 8.45 -9.81 -14.21
N ASP A 48 8.08 -11.07 -14.43
CA ASP A 48 7.12 -11.43 -15.47
C ASP A 48 5.72 -11.40 -14.87
N PHE A 49 4.81 -10.70 -15.53
CA PHE A 49 3.44 -10.52 -15.06
C PHE A 49 2.73 -11.86 -14.81
N GLU A 50 2.95 -12.83 -15.70
CA GLU A 50 2.38 -14.17 -15.66
C GLU A 50 2.81 -15.00 -14.44
N ASN A 51 3.91 -14.63 -13.77
CA ASN A 51 4.36 -15.32 -12.55
C ASN A 51 3.53 -14.95 -11.30
N ILE A 52 2.63 -13.99 -11.42
CA ILE A 52 1.78 -13.50 -10.33
C ILE A 52 0.32 -13.80 -10.66
N SER A 53 -0.28 -14.69 -9.87
CA SER A 53 -1.70 -14.99 -9.92
C SER A 53 -2.38 -14.56 -8.62
N ILE A 54 -3.66 -14.20 -8.71
CA ILE A 54 -4.51 -14.01 -7.54
C ILE A 54 -4.72 -15.39 -6.90
N PRO A 55 -4.38 -15.59 -5.61
CA PRO A 55 -4.57 -16.88 -4.96
C PRO A 55 -6.05 -17.25 -4.88
N ASP A 56 -6.40 -18.48 -5.27
CA ASP A 56 -7.77 -18.99 -5.19
C ASP A 56 -8.08 -19.58 -3.81
N SER A 57 -8.06 -18.72 -2.78
CA SER A 57 -8.35 -19.11 -1.42
C SER A 57 -9.55 -18.39 -0.84
N LYS A 58 -10.15 -19.00 0.19
CA LYS A 58 -11.39 -18.49 0.80
C LYS A 58 -11.25 -17.02 1.24
N ILE A 59 -10.17 -16.67 1.92
CA ILE A 59 -10.00 -15.30 2.45
C ILE A 59 -9.76 -14.28 1.34
N VAL A 60 -9.08 -14.65 0.24
CA VAL A 60 -8.88 -13.75 -0.91
C VAL A 60 -10.18 -13.53 -1.66
N ARG A 61 -11.00 -14.58 -1.86
CA ARG A 61 -12.32 -14.43 -2.47
C ARG A 61 -13.22 -13.50 -1.65
N LEU A 62 -13.28 -13.70 -0.33
CA LEU A 62 -14.04 -12.81 0.57
C LEU A 62 -13.52 -11.37 0.54
N ALA A 63 -12.21 -11.17 0.53
CA ALA A 63 -11.63 -9.83 0.43
C ALA A 63 -12.02 -9.14 -0.89
N ILE A 64 -12.03 -9.88 -2.00
CA ILE A 64 -12.44 -9.39 -3.31
C ILE A 64 -13.95 -9.10 -3.36
N GLU A 65 -14.78 -9.93 -2.74
CA GLU A 65 -16.23 -9.70 -2.59
C GLU A 65 -16.50 -8.39 -1.84
N GLU A 66 -15.94 -8.22 -0.64
CA GLU A 66 -16.04 -6.97 0.14
C GLU A 66 -15.54 -5.76 -0.67
N ALA A 67 -14.43 -5.91 -1.39
CA ALA A 67 -13.86 -4.87 -2.23
C ALA A 67 -14.77 -4.49 -3.41
N ASN A 68 -15.40 -5.45 -4.07
CA ASN A 68 -16.33 -5.21 -5.16
C ASN A 68 -17.60 -4.48 -4.68
N ASP A 69 -18.06 -4.80 -3.47
CA ASP A 69 -19.27 -4.21 -2.91
C ASP A 69 -19.04 -2.78 -2.39
N LEU A 70 -17.82 -2.46 -1.93
CA LEU A 70 -17.54 -1.22 -1.20
C LEU A 70 -16.69 -0.20 -1.95
N TYR A 71 -15.82 -0.63 -2.87
CA TYR A 71 -14.96 0.32 -3.59
C TYR A 71 -15.65 0.87 -4.84
N ASN A 72 -15.40 2.16 -5.09
CA ASN A 72 -15.56 2.67 -6.45
C ASN A 72 -14.52 2.03 -7.39
N PHE A 73 -14.80 2.09 -8.70
CA PHE A 73 -13.97 1.46 -9.72
C PHE A 73 -12.48 1.83 -9.62
N SER A 74 -12.17 3.12 -9.45
CA SER A 74 -10.81 3.64 -9.42
C SER A 74 -10.01 3.09 -8.23
N LEU A 75 -10.63 3.06 -7.04
CA LEU A 75 -10.01 2.55 -5.82
C LEU A 75 -9.87 1.02 -5.87
N LEU A 76 -10.85 0.30 -6.41
CA LEU A 76 -10.74 -1.15 -6.62
C LEU A 76 -9.54 -1.50 -7.52
N LYS A 77 -9.39 -0.82 -8.66
CA LYS A 77 -8.25 -1.05 -9.56
C LYS A 77 -6.92 -0.70 -8.91
N HIS A 78 -6.87 0.34 -8.08
CA HIS A 78 -5.70 0.64 -7.25
C HIS A 78 -5.31 -0.53 -6.35
N CYS A 79 -6.26 -1.10 -5.61
CA CYS A 79 -5.97 -2.21 -4.71
C CYS A 79 -5.44 -3.45 -5.46
N TYR A 80 -5.96 -3.73 -6.66
CA TYR A 80 -5.38 -4.76 -7.55
C TYR A 80 -3.96 -4.39 -8.00
N ARG A 81 -3.72 -3.18 -8.53
CA ARG A 81 -2.37 -2.76 -8.94
C ARG A 81 -1.38 -2.81 -7.79
N THR A 82 -1.78 -2.37 -6.60
CA THR A 82 -1.01 -2.47 -5.36
C THR A 82 -0.58 -3.92 -5.09
N TYR A 83 -1.48 -4.89 -5.23
CA TYR A 83 -1.10 -6.32 -5.10
C TYR A 83 -0.03 -6.72 -6.10
N PHE A 84 -0.23 -6.44 -7.39
CA PHE A 84 0.71 -6.84 -8.44
C PHE A 84 2.06 -6.14 -8.32
N PHE A 85 2.08 -4.84 -8.01
CA PHE A 85 3.33 -4.12 -7.75
C PHE A 85 4.04 -4.64 -6.51
N SER A 86 3.33 -4.90 -5.42
CA SER A 86 3.92 -5.49 -4.21
C SER A 86 4.53 -6.87 -4.49
N ALA A 87 3.80 -7.74 -5.20
CA ALA A 87 4.29 -9.07 -5.56
C ALA A 87 5.46 -9.00 -6.56
N GLY A 88 5.42 -8.10 -7.55
CA GLY A 88 6.52 -7.85 -8.48
C GLY A 88 7.78 -7.37 -7.77
N ILE A 89 7.66 -6.46 -6.79
CA ILE A 89 8.78 -5.98 -5.97
C ILE A 89 9.35 -7.10 -5.11
N ALA A 90 8.50 -8.02 -4.62
CA ALA A 90 8.96 -9.20 -3.90
C ALA A 90 9.78 -10.13 -4.82
N LEU A 91 9.28 -10.43 -6.01
CA LEU A 91 10.00 -11.22 -7.03
C LEU A 91 11.34 -10.58 -7.39
N SER A 92 11.34 -9.27 -7.67
CA SER A 92 12.54 -8.55 -8.10
C SER A 92 13.66 -8.47 -7.05
N GLN A 93 13.32 -8.77 -5.79
CA GLN A 93 14.24 -8.82 -4.66
C GLN A 93 14.41 -10.24 -4.09
N ASN A 94 13.86 -11.25 -4.74
CA ASN A 94 13.87 -12.65 -4.29
C ASN A 94 13.34 -12.81 -2.84
N LEU A 95 12.25 -12.10 -2.52
CA LEU A 95 11.61 -12.15 -1.20
C LEU A 95 10.51 -13.21 -1.19
N LYS A 96 10.58 -14.12 -0.21
CA LYS A 96 9.50 -15.08 0.05
C LYS A 96 8.33 -14.38 0.74
N ILE A 97 7.15 -14.46 0.16
CA ILE A 97 5.91 -13.87 0.70
C ILE A 97 4.81 -14.93 0.80
N ASP A 98 3.94 -14.78 1.78
CA ASP A 98 2.63 -15.42 1.81
C ASP A 98 1.73 -14.67 0.80
N LYS A 99 1.48 -15.29 -0.35
CA LYS A 99 0.72 -14.68 -1.45
C LYS A 99 -0.73 -14.38 -1.07
N GLU A 100 -1.36 -15.25 -0.27
CA GLU A 100 -2.73 -15.09 0.21
C GLU A 100 -2.82 -13.91 1.16
N PHE A 101 -1.87 -13.81 2.10
CA PHE A 101 -1.75 -12.67 2.99
C PHE A 101 -1.62 -11.39 2.16
N LEU A 102 -0.61 -11.33 1.29
CA LEU A 102 -0.31 -10.10 0.56
C LEU A 102 -1.52 -9.67 -0.27
N CYS A 103 -2.14 -10.60 -1.01
CA CYS A 103 -3.33 -10.32 -1.80
C CYS A 103 -4.48 -9.77 -0.94
N THR A 104 -4.83 -10.46 0.14
CA THR A 104 -5.89 -10.02 1.07
C THR A 104 -5.62 -8.60 1.57
N THR A 105 -4.40 -8.33 2.05
CA THR A 105 -4.06 -7.01 2.59
C THR A 105 -3.99 -5.92 1.54
N SER A 106 -3.48 -6.20 0.34
CA SER A 106 -3.47 -5.26 -0.77
C SER A 106 -4.89 -4.92 -1.24
N ILE A 107 -5.81 -5.90 -1.25
CA ILE A 107 -7.20 -5.67 -1.61
C ILE A 107 -7.92 -4.80 -0.58
N LEU A 108 -7.67 -5.00 0.72
CA LEU A 108 -8.45 -4.34 1.78
C LEU A 108 -7.79 -3.09 2.40
N HIS A 109 -6.57 -2.71 2.00
CA HIS A 109 -5.82 -1.67 2.72
C HIS A 109 -6.51 -0.28 2.78
N ASP A 110 -7.37 0.03 1.81
CA ASP A 110 -8.03 1.33 1.66
C ASP A 110 -9.53 1.30 1.97
N ILE A 111 -10.04 0.23 2.58
CA ILE A 111 -11.49 0.09 2.85
C ILE A 111 -12.04 1.22 3.73
N GLY A 112 -11.21 1.82 4.59
CA GLY A 112 -11.54 3.01 5.37
C GLY A 112 -11.80 4.28 4.56
N LEU A 113 -11.53 4.30 3.25
CA LEU A 113 -11.79 5.43 2.34
C LEU A 113 -13.12 5.29 1.58
N THR A 114 -13.78 4.14 1.67
CA THR A 114 -15.06 3.88 0.98
C THR A 114 -16.19 4.74 1.55
N ASP A 115 -17.25 4.98 0.78
CA ASP A 115 -18.38 5.80 1.24
C ASP A 115 -19.03 5.27 2.52
N LYS A 116 -19.05 3.93 2.69
CA LYS A 116 -19.56 3.28 3.90
C LYS A 116 -18.68 3.53 5.13
N HIS A 117 -17.38 3.77 4.94
CA HIS A 117 -16.41 3.85 6.03
C HIS A 117 -15.73 5.21 6.17
N ASN A 118 -15.85 6.13 5.22
CA ASN A 118 -15.14 7.41 5.23
C ASN A 118 -15.49 8.30 6.43
N HIS A 119 -16.63 8.05 7.09
CA HIS A 119 -17.05 8.66 8.36
C HIS A 119 -16.07 8.41 9.53
N VAL A 120 -15.07 7.55 9.37
CA VAL A 120 -13.98 7.34 10.35
C VAL A 120 -12.81 8.28 10.12
N CYS A 121 -12.67 8.86 8.92
CA CYS A 121 -11.51 9.66 8.54
C CYS A 121 -11.35 10.90 9.43
N ASP A 122 -12.45 11.51 9.90
CA ASP A 122 -12.45 12.68 10.78
C ASP A 122 -12.15 12.36 12.25
N LYS A 123 -12.15 11.07 12.61
CA LYS A 123 -11.95 10.56 13.98
C LYS A 123 -10.63 9.83 14.16
N GLN A 124 -10.17 9.11 13.14
CA GLN A 124 -9.01 8.23 13.20
C GLN A 124 -8.33 8.05 11.84
N CYS A 125 -7.18 7.39 11.83
CA CYS A 125 -6.47 7.02 10.60
C CYS A 125 -7.25 5.93 9.84
N PHE A 126 -7.63 6.21 8.59
CA PHE A 126 -8.35 5.25 7.75
C PHE A 126 -7.59 3.91 7.63
N ALA A 127 -6.25 3.93 7.54
CA ALA A 127 -5.44 2.72 7.44
C ALA A 127 -5.54 1.84 8.70
N VAL A 128 -5.69 2.46 9.89
CA VAL A 128 -5.87 1.70 11.14
C VAL A 128 -7.26 1.07 11.19
N HIS A 129 -8.28 1.78 10.71
CA HIS A 129 -9.62 1.22 10.52
C HIS A 129 -9.61 0.04 9.52
N SER A 130 -8.98 0.21 8.36
CA SER A 130 -8.83 -0.85 7.35
C SER A 130 -8.10 -2.08 7.90
N GLY A 131 -7.06 -1.87 8.70
CA GLY A 131 -6.31 -2.95 9.35
C GLY A 131 -7.17 -3.71 10.35
N SER A 132 -7.95 -3.01 11.18
CA SER A 132 -8.89 -3.62 12.13
C SER A 132 -9.98 -4.41 11.39
N PHE A 133 -10.60 -3.82 10.36
CA PHE A 133 -11.59 -4.50 9.52
C PHE A 133 -11.05 -5.81 8.94
N THR A 134 -9.85 -5.76 8.35
CA THR A 134 -9.22 -6.94 7.73
C THR A 134 -8.89 -8.02 8.76
N LYS A 135 -8.43 -7.64 9.95
CA LYS A 135 -8.18 -8.59 11.02
C LYS A 135 -9.46 -9.30 11.46
N GLU A 136 -10.55 -8.57 11.66
CA GLU A 136 -11.83 -9.18 12.06
C GLU A 136 -12.38 -10.09 10.97
N LEU A 137 -12.33 -9.66 9.69
CA LEU A 137 -12.67 -10.52 8.55
C LEU A 137 -11.85 -11.81 8.54
N ALA A 138 -10.54 -11.70 8.77
CA ALA A 138 -9.63 -12.85 8.78
C ALA A 138 -9.93 -13.79 9.96
N LEU A 139 -10.11 -13.26 11.18
CA LEU A 139 -10.44 -14.04 12.38
C LEU A 139 -11.76 -14.79 12.22
N ASN A 140 -12.80 -14.11 11.74
CA ASN A 140 -14.13 -14.68 11.50
C ASN A 140 -14.12 -15.78 10.42
N ASN A 141 -13.07 -15.84 9.60
CA ASN A 141 -12.90 -16.82 8.54
C ASN A 141 -11.78 -17.83 8.82
N GLY A 142 -11.39 -18.00 10.08
CA GLY A 142 -10.51 -19.08 10.53
C GLY A 142 -9.01 -18.80 10.36
N VAL A 143 -8.62 -17.57 10.01
CA VAL A 143 -7.20 -17.18 10.01
C VAL A 143 -6.72 -17.05 11.46
N GLY A 144 -5.63 -17.73 11.79
CA GLY A 144 -5.06 -17.70 13.15
C GLY A 144 -4.69 -16.29 13.62
N LYS A 145 -4.88 -16.04 14.92
CA LYS A 145 -4.72 -14.71 15.57
C LYS A 145 -3.40 -14.01 15.24
N ILE A 146 -2.29 -14.74 15.18
CA ILE A 146 -0.98 -14.17 14.87
C ILE A 146 -0.95 -13.63 13.43
N ARG A 147 -1.43 -14.44 12.46
CA ARG A 147 -1.47 -14.06 11.05
C ARG A 147 -2.43 -12.90 10.81
N ALA A 148 -3.62 -12.92 11.40
CA ALA A 148 -4.58 -11.82 11.34
C ALA A 148 -4.02 -10.50 11.93
N ASN A 149 -3.31 -10.56 13.07
CA ASN A 149 -2.64 -9.38 13.63
C ASN A 149 -1.51 -8.86 12.72
N ASN A 150 -0.78 -9.74 12.04
CA ASN A 150 0.25 -9.32 11.09
C ASN A 150 -0.36 -8.72 9.82
N MET A 151 -1.51 -9.22 9.35
CA MET A 151 -2.28 -8.61 8.25
C MET A 151 -2.71 -7.18 8.62
N LYS A 152 -3.31 -7.00 9.81
CA LYS A 152 -3.60 -5.67 10.36
C LYS A 152 -2.36 -4.79 10.37
N THR A 153 -1.26 -5.29 10.94
CA THR A 153 -0.02 -4.50 11.04
C THR A 153 0.51 -4.10 9.67
N SER A 154 0.39 -4.95 8.66
CA SER A 154 0.83 -4.64 7.29
C SER A 154 0.02 -3.50 6.69
N ILE A 155 -1.31 -3.57 6.82
CA ILE A 155 -2.21 -2.50 6.39
C ILE A 155 -1.97 -1.24 7.20
N ASP A 156 -1.85 -1.33 8.53
CA ASP A 156 -1.54 -0.18 9.36
C ASP A 156 -0.31 0.52 8.78
N MET A 157 0.77 -0.20 8.49
CA MET A 157 2.05 0.34 8.04
C MET A 157 2.11 0.80 6.57
N HIS A 158 1.08 0.62 5.75
CA HIS A 158 1.23 0.83 4.29
C HIS A 158 1.58 2.29 3.93
N LEU A 159 1.05 3.26 4.68
CA LEU A 159 1.38 4.70 4.53
C LEU A 159 2.77 5.08 5.07
N ASN A 160 3.48 4.15 5.71
CA ASN A 160 4.79 4.48 6.25
C ASN A 160 5.82 4.57 5.12
N PRO A 161 6.59 5.66 5.03
CA PRO A 161 7.63 5.81 4.01
C PRO A 161 8.72 4.73 4.10
N TYR A 162 8.90 4.18 5.30
CA TYR A 162 9.87 3.13 5.58
C TYR A 162 9.23 2.06 6.47
N VAL A 163 9.32 0.80 6.03
CA VAL A 163 8.90 -0.38 6.78
C VAL A 163 10.12 -1.28 7.00
N ASN A 164 10.45 -1.56 8.25
CA ASN A 164 11.55 -2.47 8.59
C ASN A 164 11.12 -3.93 8.38
N ARG A 165 11.64 -4.55 7.31
CA ARG A 165 11.34 -5.93 6.93
C ARG A 165 11.62 -6.97 8.02
N LYS A 166 12.70 -6.81 8.81
CA LYS A 166 13.04 -7.75 9.89
C LYS A 166 12.02 -7.69 11.03
N LYS A 167 11.39 -6.53 11.23
CA LYS A 167 10.42 -6.30 12.30
C LYS A 167 8.99 -6.63 11.89
N PHE A 168 8.60 -6.31 10.65
CA PHE A 168 7.19 -6.36 10.21
C PHE A 168 6.91 -7.41 9.13
N GLY A 169 7.93 -8.11 8.64
CA GLY A 169 7.78 -9.12 7.59
C GLY A 169 7.93 -8.55 6.17
N ASN A 170 7.93 -9.46 5.20
CA ASN A 170 8.10 -9.11 3.79
C ASN A 170 6.82 -8.49 3.22
N GLU A 171 5.65 -8.95 3.67
CA GLU A 171 4.33 -8.52 3.24
C GLU A 171 4.10 -7.05 3.57
N ALA A 172 4.30 -6.63 4.83
CA ALA A 172 4.22 -5.22 5.22
C ALA A 172 5.20 -4.34 4.43
N TYR A 173 6.40 -4.86 4.18
CA TYR A 173 7.44 -4.14 3.44
C TYR A 173 7.05 -3.91 1.98
N VAL A 174 6.57 -4.92 1.26
CA VAL A 174 6.20 -4.77 -0.14
C VAL A 174 4.84 -4.14 -0.34
N LEU A 175 3.89 -4.30 0.60
CA LEU A 175 2.58 -3.64 0.56
C LEU A 175 2.74 -2.12 0.54
N SER A 176 3.50 -1.58 1.48
CA SER A 176 3.79 -0.14 1.55
C SER A 176 4.41 0.38 0.24
N LYS A 177 5.34 -0.39 -0.34
CA LYS A 177 5.99 -0.02 -1.60
C LYS A 177 5.07 -0.08 -2.81
N GLY A 178 4.21 -1.09 -2.90
CA GLY A 178 3.27 -1.23 -4.01
C GLY A 178 2.23 -0.11 -4.01
N ALA A 179 1.71 0.24 -2.83
CA ALA A 179 0.80 1.38 -2.67
C ALA A 179 1.49 2.71 -3.03
N ALA A 180 2.72 2.95 -2.53
CA ALA A 180 3.49 4.13 -2.87
C ALA A 180 3.85 4.18 -4.37
N MET A 181 4.14 3.04 -5.00
CA MET A 181 4.39 2.98 -6.44
C MET A 181 3.17 3.45 -7.22
N ASP A 182 2.00 2.87 -6.96
CA ASP A 182 0.81 3.22 -7.73
C ASP A 182 0.42 4.70 -7.52
N VAL A 183 0.57 5.24 -6.32
CA VAL A 183 0.13 6.62 -6.01
C VAL A 183 1.14 7.68 -6.44
N ILE A 184 2.44 7.48 -6.19
CA ILE A 184 3.48 8.52 -6.39
C ILE A 184 4.64 8.08 -7.30
N GLY A 185 4.54 6.93 -7.97
CA GLY A 185 5.58 6.40 -8.87
C GLY A 185 6.84 5.91 -8.14
N ALA A 186 6.84 5.88 -6.80
CA ALA A 186 7.99 5.45 -6.02
C ALA A 186 8.34 3.99 -6.33
N HIS A 187 9.62 3.65 -6.31
CA HIS A 187 10.09 2.29 -6.55
C HIS A 187 9.80 1.70 -7.95
N SER A 188 9.23 2.45 -8.90
CA SER A 188 8.93 1.97 -10.27
C SER A 188 10.14 1.33 -10.98
N PHE A 189 11.34 1.89 -10.76
CA PHE A 189 12.62 1.36 -11.27
C PHE A 189 12.99 -0.04 -10.76
N GLN A 190 12.22 -0.62 -9.83
CA GLN A 190 12.41 -1.99 -9.35
C GLN A 190 11.67 -3.02 -10.22
N LEU A 191 10.87 -2.59 -11.20
CA LEU A 191 10.09 -3.42 -12.12
C LEU A 191 10.41 -3.04 -13.57
N SER A 192 10.25 -3.99 -14.50
CA SER A 192 10.40 -3.68 -15.92
C SER A 192 9.24 -2.80 -16.43
N PRO A 193 9.46 -1.93 -17.43
CA PRO A 193 8.37 -1.19 -18.06
C PRO A 193 7.27 -2.10 -18.62
N GLY A 194 7.65 -3.26 -19.19
CA GLY A 194 6.69 -4.26 -19.68
C GLY A 194 5.78 -4.81 -18.57
N PHE A 195 6.33 -5.10 -17.39
CA PHE A 195 5.51 -5.54 -16.26
C PHE A 195 4.50 -4.46 -15.83
N ILE A 196 4.94 -3.20 -15.73
CA ILE A 196 4.06 -2.08 -15.37
C ILE A 196 2.94 -1.93 -16.41
N HIS A 197 3.30 -2.00 -17.69
CA HIS A 197 2.35 -1.95 -18.80
C HIS A 197 1.30 -3.06 -18.71
N ASP A 198 1.69 -4.31 -18.47
CA ASP A 198 0.76 -5.44 -18.35
C ASP A 198 -0.18 -5.29 -17.14
N VAL A 199 0.33 -4.80 -16.01
CA VAL A 199 -0.49 -4.46 -14.84
C VAL A 199 -1.51 -3.38 -15.20
N HIS A 200 -1.12 -2.32 -15.89
CA HIS A 200 -2.04 -1.24 -16.30
C HIS A 200 -3.05 -1.72 -17.35
N LYS A 201 -2.64 -2.59 -18.27
CA LYS A 201 -3.53 -3.20 -19.27
C LYS A 201 -4.63 -4.03 -18.61
N LYS A 202 -4.30 -4.80 -17.57
CA LYS A 202 -5.29 -5.61 -16.82
C LYS A 202 -6.10 -4.77 -15.82
N TYR A 203 -5.48 -3.78 -15.18
CA TYR A 203 -6.10 -2.94 -14.16
C TYR A 203 -5.90 -1.43 -14.47
N PRO A 204 -6.69 -0.87 -15.39
CA PRO A 204 -6.50 0.48 -15.90
C PRO A 204 -6.49 1.57 -14.83
N ARG A 205 -5.67 2.60 -15.04
CA ARG A 205 -5.50 3.78 -14.17
C ARG A 205 -6.47 4.92 -14.45
N VAL A 206 -7.59 4.65 -15.13
CA VAL A 206 -8.57 5.66 -15.59
C VAL A 206 -8.93 6.63 -14.45
N ASN A 207 -8.59 7.91 -14.63
CA ASN A 207 -8.79 9.02 -13.68
C ASN A 207 -8.20 8.79 -12.26
N PHE A 208 -7.30 7.83 -12.09
CA PHE A 208 -6.83 7.41 -10.77
C PHE A 208 -6.10 8.52 -10.01
N LYS A 209 -5.18 9.23 -10.68
CA LYS A 209 -4.44 10.37 -10.11
C LYS A 209 -5.40 11.43 -9.56
N GLU A 210 -6.40 11.82 -10.36
CA GLU A 210 -7.40 12.83 -9.98
C GLU A 210 -8.26 12.35 -8.82
N ASN A 211 -8.69 11.08 -8.83
CA ASN A 211 -9.52 10.50 -7.79
C ASN A 211 -8.78 10.43 -6.45
N ILE A 212 -7.52 9.99 -6.41
CA ILE A 212 -6.74 9.99 -5.17
C ILE A 212 -6.50 11.40 -4.65
N LEU A 213 -6.21 12.36 -5.53
CA LEU A 213 -6.08 13.76 -5.13
C LEU A 213 -7.39 14.28 -4.52
N LYS A 214 -8.54 13.97 -5.12
CA LYS A 214 -9.87 14.31 -4.56
C LYS A 214 -10.12 13.62 -3.22
N THR A 215 -9.81 12.34 -3.08
CA THR A 215 -9.97 11.61 -1.82
C THR A 215 -9.16 12.28 -0.70
N MET A 216 -7.90 12.62 -0.98
CA MET A 216 -7.00 13.24 0.02
C MET A 216 -7.33 14.70 0.33
N THR A 217 -8.05 15.42 -0.54
CA THR A 217 -8.44 16.82 -0.32
C THR A 217 -9.86 16.98 0.24
N LEU A 218 -10.80 16.13 -0.18
CA LEU A 218 -12.22 16.24 0.18
C LEU A 218 -12.55 15.48 1.47
N LEU A 219 -11.84 14.39 1.77
CA LEU A 219 -12.02 13.72 3.05
C LEU A 219 -11.28 14.48 4.15
N ASN A 220 -11.98 14.73 5.26
CA ASN A 220 -11.38 15.32 6.44
C ASN A 220 -10.52 14.29 7.17
N HIS A 221 -9.27 14.11 6.74
CA HIS A 221 -8.33 13.24 7.42
C HIS A 221 -7.93 13.83 8.77
N LYS A 222 -8.17 13.06 9.85
CA LYS A 222 -7.90 13.46 11.23
C LYS A 222 -6.48 13.99 11.36
N GLU A 223 -6.36 15.16 11.99
CA GLU A 223 -5.08 15.80 12.25
C GLU A 223 -4.11 14.84 12.95
N LYS A 224 -2.83 14.92 12.57
CA LYS A 224 -1.75 14.08 13.12
C LYS A 224 -1.88 12.60 12.79
N THR A 225 -2.77 12.21 11.89
CA THR A 225 -2.67 10.91 11.23
C THR A 225 -1.57 10.94 10.16
N ARG A 226 -1.22 9.76 9.64
CA ARG A 226 -0.21 9.66 8.56
C ARG A 226 -0.70 10.24 7.25
N ALA A 227 -1.98 10.05 6.93
CA ALA A 227 -2.60 10.67 5.75
C ALA A 227 -2.50 12.21 5.82
N ASP A 228 -2.91 12.80 6.95
CA ASP A 228 -2.76 14.26 7.21
C ASP A 228 -1.30 14.72 7.11
N THR A 229 -0.39 13.96 7.74
CA THR A 229 1.05 14.29 7.74
C THR A 229 1.65 14.24 6.33
N LEU A 230 1.32 13.21 5.53
CA LEU A 230 1.75 13.08 4.13
C LEU A 230 1.19 14.21 3.29
N PHE A 231 -0.10 14.53 3.45
CA PHE A 231 -0.77 15.62 2.74
C PHE A 231 -0.04 16.95 2.96
N LYS A 232 0.20 17.32 4.22
CA LYS A 232 0.96 18.51 4.62
C LYS A 232 2.42 18.50 4.16
N MET A 233 2.96 17.35 3.80
CA MET A 233 4.36 17.17 3.37
C MET A 233 4.52 17.13 1.84
N GLY A 234 3.53 17.59 1.08
CA GLY A 234 3.63 17.75 -0.36
C GLY A 234 3.19 16.53 -1.16
N PHE A 235 2.35 15.67 -0.57
CA PHE A 235 1.71 14.54 -1.27
C PHE A 235 1.14 14.93 -2.63
N GLN A 236 0.40 16.05 -2.71
CA GLN A 236 -0.23 16.50 -3.95
C GLN A 236 0.78 16.66 -5.09
N LYS A 237 1.95 17.27 -4.81
CA LYS A 237 3.01 17.44 -5.81
C LYS A 237 3.59 16.08 -6.26
N LEU A 238 3.79 15.15 -5.33
CA LEU A 238 4.30 13.81 -5.63
C LEU A 238 3.32 13.01 -6.47
N ALA A 239 2.03 13.01 -6.09
CA ALA A 239 0.98 12.32 -6.82
C ALA A 239 0.75 12.93 -8.22
N SER A 240 0.76 14.26 -8.35
CA SER A 240 0.62 14.92 -9.66
C SER A 240 1.79 14.61 -10.60
N ASN A 241 3.00 14.48 -10.07
CA ASN A 241 4.20 14.16 -10.84
C ASN A 241 4.39 12.65 -11.08
N ASN A 242 3.44 11.81 -10.68
CA ASN A 242 3.48 10.38 -10.96
C ASN A 242 3.42 10.14 -12.48
N ASP A 243 4.48 9.56 -13.03
CA ASP A 243 4.68 9.30 -14.46
C ASP A 243 4.13 7.94 -14.90
N LEU A 244 3.57 7.14 -13.99
CA LEU A 244 2.97 5.85 -14.32
C LEU A 244 1.73 5.96 -15.23
N ASP A 245 1.10 7.12 -15.35
CA ASP A 245 -0.01 7.31 -16.31
C ASP A 245 0.47 7.37 -17.77
N ILE A 246 1.78 7.46 -18.00
CA ILE A 246 2.41 7.63 -19.32
C ILE A 246 3.07 6.30 -19.79
N ILE A 247 3.10 5.28 -18.92
CA ILE A 247 3.74 3.96 -19.13
C ILE A 247 2.67 2.89 -19.35
#